data_AF-A0A968YHN0-F1
#
_entry.id   AF-A0A968YHN0-F1
#
_cell.length_a   1.000
_cell.length_b   1.000
_cell.length_c   1.000
_cell.angle_alpha   90.00
_cell.angle_beta   90.00
_cell.angle_gamma   90.00
#
_symmetry.space_group_name_H-M   'P 1'
#
loop_
_entity.id
_entity.type
_entity.pdbx_description
1 polymer ?
#
loop_
_entity_poly.entity_id
_entity_poly.type
_entity_poly.pdbx_seq_one_letter_code
_entity_poly.pdbx_strand_id
1 'polypeptide(L)'
;MNTFPEGNRVGSDPKAIAFNTLPFLGLPEGDFQEHVRTAIYGKAAVVILTRVDFADDSVRGVKYRLEFSPTYVSEQTTGSVPGDQSWQLVWIGRQQICQQGRGSQTWSKELCR
;
A
#
# COMPACT_ATOMS: atom_id res chain seq x y z
N MET A 1 -15.38 -0.43 9.56
CA MET A 1 -14.62 -1.57 9.02
C MET A 1 -14.53 -1.37 7.52
N ASN A 2 -13.36 -1.03 6.97
CA ASN A 2 -13.21 -0.84 5.53
C ASN A 2 -12.98 -2.21 4.88
N THR A 3 -14.03 -2.78 4.29
CA THR A 3 -13.97 -4.02 3.50
C THR A 3 -13.51 -3.69 2.09
N PHE A 4 -12.23 -3.94 1.78
CA PHE A 4 -11.73 -3.98 0.40
C PHE A 4 -12.22 -5.27 -0.28
N PRO A 5 -12.60 -5.26 -1.56
CA PRO A 5 -13.07 -6.44 -2.28
C PRO A 5 -12.04 -7.58 -2.22
N GLU A 6 -12.49 -8.80 -1.94
CA GLU A 6 -11.62 -9.95 -1.60
C GLU A 6 -10.75 -10.45 -2.77
N GLY A 7 -11.14 -10.17 -4.01
CA GLY A 7 -10.47 -10.71 -5.20
C GLY A 7 -9.08 -10.16 -5.51
N ASN A 8 -8.58 -9.16 -4.77
CA ASN A 8 -7.35 -8.43 -5.14
C ASN A 8 -6.27 -8.43 -4.05
N ARG A 9 -6.34 -9.37 -3.11
CA ARG A 9 -5.42 -9.45 -1.95
C ARG A 9 -4.43 -10.61 -2.01
N VAL A 10 -4.52 -11.48 -3.01
CA VAL A 10 -3.65 -12.65 -3.18
C VAL A 10 -2.95 -12.60 -4.53
N GLY A 11 -1.66 -12.91 -4.58
CA GLY A 11 -0.88 -12.91 -5.82
C GLY A 11 0.60 -13.22 -5.61
N SER A 12 1.30 -13.50 -6.71
CA SER A 12 2.73 -13.85 -6.67
C SER A 12 3.66 -12.67 -6.36
N ASP A 13 3.23 -11.44 -6.66
CA ASP A 13 4.00 -10.21 -6.42
C ASP A 13 3.29 -9.28 -5.41
N PRO A 14 3.82 -9.10 -4.18
CA PRO A 14 3.31 -8.15 -3.19
C PRO A 14 3.20 -6.72 -3.71
N LYS A 15 4.10 -6.29 -4.60
CA LYS A 15 4.07 -4.93 -5.15
C LYS A 15 2.87 -4.75 -6.07
N ALA A 16 2.63 -5.68 -6.99
CA ALA A 16 1.44 -5.68 -7.84
C ALA A 16 0.14 -5.67 -7.02
N ILE A 17 0.06 -6.52 -5.98
CA ILE A 17 -1.10 -6.54 -5.06
C ILE A 17 -1.29 -5.17 -4.39
N ALA A 18 -0.20 -4.51 -3.97
CA ALA A 18 -0.27 -3.23 -3.30
C ALA A 18 -0.83 -2.10 -4.19
N PHE A 19 -0.41 -2.03 -5.45
CA PHE A 19 -0.96 -1.08 -6.43
C PHE A 19 -2.42 -1.37 -6.75
N ASN A 20 -2.77 -2.64 -6.92
CA ASN A 20 -4.14 -3.09 -7.15
C ASN A 20 -5.07 -2.78 -5.95
N THR A 21 -4.55 -2.83 -4.73
CA THR A 21 -5.29 -2.52 -3.50
C THR A 21 -5.53 -1.02 -3.34
N LEU A 22 -4.62 -0.19 -3.82
CA LEU A 22 -4.66 1.26 -3.67
C LEU A 22 -4.74 1.93 -5.05
N PRO A 23 -5.89 1.85 -5.74
CA PRO A 23 -6.01 2.25 -7.16
C PRO A 23 -5.80 3.75 -7.41
N PHE A 24 -5.98 4.60 -6.38
CA PHE A 24 -5.60 6.02 -6.46
C PHE A 24 -4.08 6.22 -6.55
N LEU A 25 -3.29 5.16 -6.32
CA LEU A 25 -1.86 5.16 -6.61
C LEU A 25 -1.55 5.05 -8.12
N GLY A 26 -2.54 4.89 -8.99
CA GLY A 26 -2.35 4.89 -10.44
C GLY A 26 -2.67 6.22 -11.13
N LEU A 27 -3.21 7.21 -10.41
CA LEU A 27 -3.67 8.47 -11.00
C LEU A 27 -2.63 9.58 -10.81
N PRO A 28 -2.08 10.16 -11.91
CA PRO A 28 -1.11 11.24 -11.87
C PRO A 28 -1.82 12.61 -11.75
N GLU A 29 -2.73 12.77 -10.79
CA GLU A 29 -3.28 14.10 -10.53
C GLU A 29 -2.30 14.90 -9.66
N GLY A 30 -1.50 15.74 -10.33
CA GLY A 30 -0.55 16.67 -9.74
C GLY A 30 0.91 16.23 -9.85
N ASP A 31 1.81 17.18 -9.65
CA ASP A 31 3.24 16.91 -9.48
C ASP A 31 3.46 16.32 -8.09
N PHE A 32 3.89 15.06 -8.02
CA PHE A 32 4.31 14.43 -6.77
C PHE A 32 5.45 13.44 -7.05
N GLN A 33 6.27 13.20 -6.03
CA GLN A 33 7.30 12.15 -6.11
C GLN A 33 6.78 10.88 -5.47
N GLU A 34 6.81 9.77 -6.21
CA GLU A 34 6.45 8.44 -5.70
C GLU A 34 7.70 7.56 -5.48
N HIS A 35 7.75 6.92 -4.32
CA HIS A 35 8.77 5.94 -3.97
C HIS A 35 8.12 4.65 -3.48
N VAL A 36 8.55 3.52 -4.06
CA VAL A 36 8.12 2.18 -3.66
C VAL A 36 9.30 1.40 -3.13
N ARG A 37 9.14 0.82 -1.95
CA ARG A 37 10.11 -0.10 -1.35
C ARG A 37 9.41 -1.41 -1.03
N THR A 38 9.97 -2.51 -1.48
CA THR A 38 9.51 -3.86 -1.15
C THR A 38 10.62 -4.59 -0.41
N ALA A 39 10.29 -5.24 0.70
CA ALA A 39 11.22 -6.05 1.47
C ALA A 39 10.56 -7.38 1.84
N ILE A 40 11.30 -8.48 1.68
CA ILE A 40 10.86 -9.83 2.03
C ILE A 40 11.71 -10.32 3.20
N TYR A 41 11.03 -10.75 4.27
CA TYR A 41 11.63 -11.24 5.52
C TYR A 41 11.09 -12.65 5.83
N GLY A 42 11.62 -13.66 5.13
CA GLY A 42 11.18 -15.05 5.31
C GLY A 42 9.69 -15.23 5.04
N LYS A 43 8.90 -15.40 6.10
CA LYS A 43 7.43 -15.59 6.05
C LYS A 43 6.64 -14.27 6.11
N ALA A 44 7.25 -13.14 5.78
CA ALA A 44 6.57 -11.86 5.67
C ALA A 44 7.10 -11.07 4.49
N ALA A 45 6.23 -10.33 3.81
CA ALA A 45 6.65 -9.27 2.89
C ALA A 45 6.04 -7.93 3.32
N VAL A 46 6.79 -6.85 3.11
CA VAL A 46 6.35 -5.49 3.43
C VAL A 46 6.56 -4.62 2.20
N VAL A 47 5.49 -3.94 1.79
CA VAL A 47 5.54 -2.91 0.74
C VAL A 47 5.28 -1.56 1.40
N ILE A 48 6.20 -0.63 1.21
CA ILE A 48 6.08 0.76 1.63
C ILE A 48 5.95 1.63 0.38
N LEU A 49 4.84 2.37 0.30
CA LEU A 49 4.55 3.30 -0.78
C LEU A 49 4.55 4.70 -0.18
N THR A 50 5.40 5.58 -0.69
CA THR A 50 5.52 6.96 -0.20
C THR A 50 5.28 7.91 -1.35
N ARG A 51 4.42 8.90 -1.12
CA ARG A 51 4.23 10.05 -2.00
C ARG A 51 4.51 11.32 -1.23
N VAL A 52 5.27 12.22 -1.82
CA VAL A 52 5.61 13.52 -1.24
C VAL A 52 5.41 14.61 -2.29
N ASP A 53 5.44 15.86 -1.82
CA ASP A 53 5.25 17.06 -2.63
C ASP A 53 3.86 17.17 -3.26
N PHE A 54 2.83 16.68 -2.54
CA PHE A 54 1.45 16.90 -2.96
C PHE A 54 1.16 18.40 -3.09
N ALA A 55 0.46 18.77 -4.16
CA ALA A 55 -0.11 20.12 -4.35
C ALA A 55 -1.29 20.42 -3.40
N ASP A 56 -1.63 19.50 -2.49
CA ASP A 56 -2.66 19.65 -1.48
C ASP A 56 -2.27 20.69 -0.42
N ASP A 57 -3.23 21.52 -0.03
CA ASP A 57 -3.03 22.66 0.88
C ASP A 57 -2.78 22.23 2.34
N SER A 58 -3.07 20.97 2.66
CA SER A 58 -3.08 20.43 4.01
C SER A 58 -2.10 19.28 4.20
N VAL A 59 -1.98 18.39 3.20
CA VAL A 59 -1.14 17.18 3.22
C VAL A 59 0.09 17.39 2.34
N ARG A 60 1.28 17.29 2.95
CA ARG A 60 2.56 17.36 2.23
C ARG A 60 3.01 16.00 1.69
N GLY A 61 2.63 14.92 2.37
CA GLY A 61 3.05 13.58 2.00
C GLY A 61 2.18 12.49 2.63
N VAL A 62 2.10 11.35 1.95
CA VAL A 62 1.36 10.17 2.38
C VAL A 62 2.25 8.94 2.26
N LYS A 63 2.16 8.04 3.24
CA LYS A 63 2.90 6.79 3.27
C LYS A 63 1.98 5.63 3.63
N TYR A 64 1.95 4.61 2.78
CA TYR A 64 1.26 3.37 3.02
C TYR A 64 2.27 2.28 3.36
N ARG A 65 1.94 1.45 4.35
CA ARG A 65 2.64 0.22 4.67
C ARG A 65 1.65 -0.92 4.52
N LEU A 66 1.99 -1.86 3.67
CA LEU A 66 1.21 -3.07 3.40
C LEU A 66 2.04 -4.27 3.83
N GLU A 67 1.44 -5.16 4.60
CA GLU A 67 2.09 -6.37 5.10
C GLU A 67 1.41 -7.60 4.54
N PHE A 68 2.23 -8.58 4.20
CA PHE A 68 1.82 -9.79 3.52
C PHE A 68 2.33 -11.01 4.26
N SER A 69 1.50 -12.05 4.28
CA SER A 69 1.87 -13.38 4.74
C SER A 69 1.87 -14.35 3.57
N PRO A 70 2.72 -15.40 3.59
CA PRO A 70 2.66 -16.45 2.59
C PRO A 70 1.32 -17.18 2.72
N THR A 71 0.75 -17.53 1.57
CA THR A 71 -0.42 -18.38 1.42
C THR A 71 -0.18 -19.36 0.27
N TYR A 72 -1.12 -20.26 0.03
CA TYR A 72 -1.09 -21.16 -1.12
C TYR A 72 -2.29 -20.89 -2.01
N VAL A 73 -2.03 -20.92 -3.31
CA VAL A 73 -3.02 -20.66 -4.35
C VAL A 73 -4.08 -21.76 -4.32
N SER A 74 -5.35 -21.38 -4.09
CA SER A 74 -6.48 -22.29 -4.27
C SER A 74 -6.81 -22.44 -5.75
N GLU A 75 -7.51 -23.53 -6.11
CA GLU A 75 -7.94 -23.84 -7.48
C GLU A 75 -8.73 -22.70 -8.17
N GLN A 76 -9.29 -21.75 -7.41
CA GLN A 76 -10.06 -20.63 -7.95
C GLN A 76 -9.22 -19.38 -8.30
N THR A 77 -7.90 -19.42 -8.11
CA THR A 77 -7.05 -18.25 -8.39
C THR A 77 -6.63 -18.21 -9.86
N THR A 78 -7.21 -17.28 -10.62
CA THR A 78 -6.93 -17.12 -12.05
C THR A 78 -5.47 -16.72 -12.30
N GLY A 79 -4.79 -17.42 -13.23
CA GLY A 79 -3.43 -17.09 -13.66
C GLY A 79 -2.32 -17.59 -12.72
N SER A 80 -2.61 -18.53 -11.83
CA SER A 80 -1.64 -19.17 -10.93
C SER A 80 -1.82 -20.69 -10.94
N VAL A 81 -0.76 -21.44 -10.63
CA VAL A 81 -0.83 -22.91 -10.52
C VAL A 81 -1.32 -23.27 -9.10
N PRO A 82 -2.36 -24.12 -8.95
CA PRO A 82 -2.81 -24.56 -7.64
C PRO A 82 -1.67 -25.20 -6.83
N GLY A 83 -1.55 -24.83 -5.56
CA GLY A 83 -0.49 -25.32 -4.67
C GLY A 83 0.81 -24.50 -4.68
N ASP A 84 0.97 -23.54 -5.58
CA ASP A 84 2.11 -22.62 -5.53
C ASP A 84 2.01 -21.68 -4.32
N GLN A 85 3.17 -21.28 -3.80
CA GLN A 85 3.23 -20.23 -2.78
C GLN A 85 2.86 -18.88 -3.39
N SER A 86 1.99 -18.15 -2.71
CA SER A 86 1.54 -16.81 -3.06
C SER A 86 1.61 -15.90 -1.83
N TRP A 87 1.39 -14.60 -2.03
CA TRP A 87 1.33 -13.62 -0.95
C TRP A 87 -0.09 -13.15 -0.74
N GLN A 88 -0.53 -13.11 0.51
CA GLN A 88 -1.80 -12.55 0.92
C GLN A 88 -1.58 -11.26 1.69
N LEU A 89 -2.25 -10.17 1.29
CA LEU A 89 -2.29 -8.93 2.05
C LEU A 89 -3.06 -9.15 3.37
N VAL A 90 -2.37 -9.00 4.49
CA VAL A 90 -2.94 -9.21 5.83
C VAL A 90 -3.12 -7.90 6.61
N TRP A 91 -2.39 -6.85 6.27
CA TRP A 91 -2.52 -5.56 6.94
C TRP A 91 -2.20 -4.38 6.02
N ILE A 92 -2.90 -3.27 6.25
CA ILE A 92 -2.64 -1.98 5.62
C ILE A 92 -2.68 -0.86 6.65
N GLY A 93 -1.68 0.02 6.60
CA GLY A 93 -1.64 1.24 7.40
C GLY A 93 -1.26 2.43 6.56
N ARG A 94 -1.77 3.59 6.98
CA ARG A 94 -1.53 4.89 6.36
C ARG A 94 -0.94 5.84 7.39
N GLN A 95 0.05 6.61 6.96
CA GLN A 95 0.57 7.77 7.67
C GLN A 95 0.62 8.95 6.72
N GLN A 96 0.65 10.16 7.26
CA GLN A 96 0.79 11.39 6.49
C GLN A 96 1.70 12.38 7.21
N ILE A 97 2.21 13.32 6.43
CA ILE A 97 2.86 14.54 6.91
C ILE A 97 2.02 15.71 6.41
N CYS A 98 1.72 16.64 7.30
CA CYS A 98 0.95 17.83 6.98
C CYS A 98 1.85 18.97 6.48
N GLN A 99 1.27 19.91 5.74
CA GLN A 99 1.89 21.19 5.44
C GLN A 99 2.19 21.95 6.74
N GLN A 100 3.12 22.91 6.68
CA GLN A 100 3.52 23.68 7.86
C GLN A 100 2.32 24.38 8.51
N GLY A 101 2.17 24.22 9.83
CA GLY A 101 1.05 24.79 10.59
C GLY A 101 -0.27 24.03 10.45
N ARG A 102 -0.35 22.98 9.62
CA ARG A 102 -1.56 22.17 9.38
C ARG A 102 -1.59 20.86 10.16
N GLY A 103 -0.75 20.69 11.16
CA GLY A 103 -0.67 19.46 11.98
C GLY A 103 0.75 18.92 12.08
N SER A 104 0.88 17.59 12.24
CA SER A 104 2.17 16.94 12.41
C SER A 104 3.07 17.12 11.18
N GLN A 105 4.28 17.62 11.43
CA GLN A 105 5.34 17.76 10.42
C GLN A 105 6.18 16.48 10.25
N THR A 106 5.84 15.43 10.99
CA THR A 106 6.44 14.10 10.92
C THR A 106 5.38 13.05 10.57
N TRP A 107 5.82 11.86 10.12
CA TRP A 107 4.91 10.78 9.73
C TRP A 107 3.99 10.36 10.89
N SER A 108 2.71 10.72 10.79
CA SER A 108 1.73 10.45 11.84
C SER A 108 0.44 9.87 11.25
N LYS A 109 -0.45 9.41 12.13
CA LYS A 109 -1.83 9.05 11.77
C LYS A 109 -2.82 10.20 12.02
N GLU A 110 -2.34 11.34 12.52
CA GLU A 110 -3.16 12.50 12.83
C GLU A 110 -3.64 13.16 11.54
N LEU A 111 -4.87 13.67 11.57
CA LEU A 111 -5.45 14.42 10.46
C LEU A 111 -4.75 15.76 10.29
N CYS A 112 -4.53 16.16 9.03
CA CYS A 112 -4.13 17.53 8.71
C CYS A 112 -5.35 18.46 8.81
N ARG A 113 -5.10 19.73 9.10
CA ARG A 113 -6.11 20.76 9.36
C ARG A 113 -6.18 21.81 8.27
#